data_AF-A0A2M7EAW4-F1
#
_entry.id   AF-A0A2M7EAW4-F1
#
_cell.length_a   1.000
_cell.length_b   1.000
_cell.length_c   1.000
_cell.angle_alpha   90.00
_cell.angle_beta   90.00
_cell.angle_gamma   90.00
#
_symmetry.space_group_name_H-M   'P 1'
#
loop_
_entity.id
_entity.type
_entity.pdbx_description
1 polymer ?
#
loop_
_entity_poly.entity_id
_entity_poly.type
_entity_poly.pdbx_seq_one_letter_code
_entity_poly.pdbx_strand_id
1 'polypeptide(L)'
;MFYRCSKCKKIWQYPIERCPDCFSDLERIKSEKIKVIGISKVTIPTIFHQKIPYFVLVLEDENGNKWTQKSIKEYKIGDLFKVEPCTDKNAVAIWRIKYDILEAIEKVIELLGGPPPNLGWGTKILILPTLVSPKHPYLAINTNPKFLESLIKYLIEIGGDVKNIKVAAQSFDETPIEASAQKSQLLNV
;
A
#
# COMPACT_ATOMS: atom_id res chain seq x y z
N MET A 1 -5.11 5.39 -5.12
CA MET A 1 -5.82 6.12 -4.05
C MET A 1 -5.99 7.58 -4.45
N PHE A 2 -7.03 8.28 -3.99
CA PHE A 2 -7.20 9.73 -4.17
C PHE A 2 -7.33 10.44 -2.83
N TYR A 3 -6.98 11.73 -2.79
CA TYR A 3 -6.96 12.53 -1.57
C TYR A 3 -7.69 13.84 -1.81
N ARG A 4 -8.62 14.21 -0.93
CA ARG A 4 -9.43 15.43 -1.04
C ARG A 4 -9.04 16.44 0.01
N CYS A 5 -8.89 17.69 -0.39
CA CYS A 5 -8.73 18.78 0.56
C CYS A 5 -10.06 19.08 1.26
N SER A 6 -10.04 19.10 2.59
CA SER A 6 -11.22 19.41 3.41
C SER A 6 -11.78 20.82 3.12
N LYS A 7 -10.90 21.79 2.80
CA LYS A 7 -11.25 23.20 2.58
C LYS A 7 -11.63 23.53 1.13
N CYS A 8 -10.73 23.35 0.16
CA CYS A 8 -10.98 23.71 -1.25
C CYS A 8 -11.56 22.60 -2.10
N LYS A 9 -11.75 21.39 -1.54
CA LYS A 9 -12.32 20.22 -2.21
C LYS A 9 -11.55 19.72 -3.45
N LYS A 10 -10.39 20.29 -3.77
CA LYS A 10 -9.47 19.79 -4.82
C LYS A 10 -9.01 18.37 -4.49
N ILE A 11 -8.75 17.60 -5.54
CA ILE A 11 -8.40 16.18 -5.46
C ILE A 11 -6.97 15.97 -5.96
N TRP A 12 -6.24 15.11 -5.26
CA TRP A 12 -4.86 14.74 -5.54
C TRP A 12 -4.75 13.22 -5.73
N GLN A 13 -3.94 12.78 -6.69
CA GLN A 13 -3.78 11.36 -7.02
C GLN A 13 -2.70 10.65 -6.19
N TYR A 14 -1.97 11.39 -5.36
CA TYR A 14 -0.90 10.86 -4.52
C TYR A 14 -0.94 11.55 -3.15
N PRO A 15 -0.48 10.86 -2.09
CA PRO A 15 -0.42 11.44 -0.75
C PRO A 15 0.56 12.62 -0.76
N ILE A 16 0.04 13.80 -0.50
CA ILE A 16 0.84 14.95 -0.11
C ILE A 16 0.43 15.34 1.30
N GLU A 17 1.38 15.81 2.10
CA GLU A 17 1.13 16.07 3.53
C GLU A 17 0.02 17.10 3.73
N ARG A 18 -0.01 18.14 2.90
CA ARG A 18 -1.00 19.22 2.96
C ARG A 18 -1.39 19.68 1.57
N CYS A 19 -2.59 20.23 1.44
CA CYS A 19 -3.04 20.86 0.20
C CYS A 19 -2.12 22.04 -0.16
N PRO A 20 -1.51 22.08 -1.36
CA PRO A 20 -0.64 23.18 -1.79
C PRO A 20 -1.34 24.54 -1.82
N ASP A 21 -2.65 24.57 -2.07
CA ASP A 21 -3.40 25.83 -2.16
C ASP A 21 -3.90 26.36 -0.81
N CYS A 22 -4.25 25.46 0.10
CA CYS A 22 -4.97 25.80 1.33
C CYS A 22 -4.21 25.44 2.61
N PHE A 23 -3.11 24.72 2.47
CA PHE A 23 -2.28 24.17 3.54
C PHE A 23 -3.07 23.39 4.61
N SER A 24 -4.25 22.89 4.23
CA SER A 24 -5.13 22.08 5.07
C SER A 24 -4.83 20.59 4.84
N ASP A 25 -5.21 19.77 5.82
CA ASP A 25 -5.02 18.32 5.75
C ASP A 25 -5.86 17.71 4.62
N LEU A 26 -5.35 16.59 4.10
CA LEU A 26 -6.01 15.83 3.05
C LEU A 26 -6.66 14.56 3.60
N GLU A 27 -7.89 14.31 3.17
CA GLU A 27 -8.66 13.12 3.52
C GLU A 27 -8.53 12.06 2.43
N ARG A 28 -8.28 10.81 2.83
CA ARG A 28 -8.23 9.65 1.93
C ARG A 28 -9.63 9.35 1.40
N ILE A 29 -9.76 9.21 0.08
CA ILE A 29 -10.99 8.75 -0.57
C ILE A 29 -10.79 7.30 -0.99
N LYS A 30 -11.65 6.41 -0.48
CA LYS A 30 -11.74 5.03 -0.96
C LYS A 30 -12.68 4.99 -2.17
N SER A 31 -12.30 4.18 -3.15
CA SER A 31 -13.07 3.94 -4.37
C SER A 31 -13.58 2.50 -4.34
N GLU A 32 -14.88 2.29 -4.48
CA GLU A 32 -15.51 0.96 -4.47
C GLU A 32 -15.87 0.47 -5.88
N LYS A 33 -16.28 1.37 -6.77
CA LYS A 33 -16.83 1.02 -8.09
C LYS A 33 -16.02 1.66 -9.20
N ILE A 34 -15.24 0.82 -9.87
CA ILE A 34 -14.33 1.24 -10.91
C ILE A 34 -14.91 0.82 -12.27
N LYS A 35 -15.03 1.76 -13.19
CA LYS A 35 -15.50 1.54 -14.57
C LYS A 35 -14.38 1.78 -15.57
N VAL A 36 -14.38 1.00 -16.64
CA VAL A 36 -13.49 1.21 -17.79
C VAL A 36 -14.12 2.26 -18.71
N ILE A 37 -13.43 3.37 -18.93
CA ILE A 37 -13.92 4.48 -19.77
C ILE A 37 -13.11 4.67 -21.06
N GLY A 38 -11.95 4.02 -21.17
CA GLY A 38 -11.11 4.06 -22.36
C GLY A 38 -10.17 2.86 -22.42
N ILE A 39 -9.86 2.41 -23.63
CA ILE A 39 -9.04 1.21 -23.86
C ILE A 39 -8.14 1.45 -25.05
N SER A 40 -6.86 1.11 -24.92
CA SER A 40 -5.91 1.06 -26.01
C SER A 40 -5.19 -0.28 -26.02
N LYS A 41 -5.21 -0.98 -27.16
CA LYS A 41 -4.46 -2.23 -27.36
C LYS A 41 -3.06 -1.90 -27.84
N VAL A 42 -2.06 -2.28 -27.05
CA VAL A 42 -0.66 -2.11 -27.40
C VAL A 42 -0.15 -3.37 -28.07
N THR A 43 0.28 -3.23 -29.32
CA THR A 43 0.80 -4.32 -30.16
C THR A 43 2.29 -4.17 -30.48
N ILE A 44 2.90 -3.04 -30.16
CA ILE A 44 4.33 -2.78 -30.39
C ILE A 44 5.05 -2.89 -29.04
N PRO A 45 6.07 -3.76 -28.90
CA PRO A 45 6.78 -3.92 -27.65
C PRO A 45 7.71 -2.73 -27.39
N THR A 46 8.03 -2.48 -26.12
CA THR A 46 9.06 -1.51 -25.71
C THR A 46 10.14 -2.24 -24.92
N ILE A 47 11.32 -1.63 -24.75
CA ILE A 47 12.44 -2.20 -23.97
C ILE A 47 11.96 -2.66 -22.59
N PHE A 48 11.09 -1.87 -21.94
CA PHE A 48 10.56 -2.16 -20.61
C PHE A 48 9.30 -3.04 -20.61
N HIS A 49 8.68 -3.30 -21.77
CA HIS A 49 7.44 -4.07 -21.90
C HIS A 49 7.47 -4.91 -23.17
N GLN A 50 8.13 -6.07 -23.10
CA GLN A 50 8.30 -6.98 -24.24
C GLN A 50 7.08 -7.90 -24.46
N LYS A 51 6.30 -8.19 -23.41
CA LYS A 51 5.11 -9.04 -23.52
C LYS A 51 3.96 -8.26 -24.17
N ILE A 52 3.55 -8.69 -25.35
CA ILE A 52 2.46 -8.12 -26.16
C ILE A 52 1.54 -9.23 -26.68
N PRO A 53 0.26 -8.93 -27.01
CA PRO A 53 -0.41 -7.66 -26.78
C PRO A 53 -0.75 -7.44 -25.29
N TYR A 54 -0.85 -6.18 -24.89
CA TYR A 54 -1.44 -5.80 -23.59
C TYR A 54 -2.38 -4.60 -23.77
N PHE A 55 -3.24 -4.37 -22.79
CA PHE A 55 -4.23 -3.30 -22.82
C PHE A 55 -3.87 -2.21 -21.82
N VAL A 56 -3.99 -0.96 -22.23
CA VAL A 56 -3.96 0.21 -21.35
C VAL A 56 -5.40 0.66 -21.16
N LEU A 57 -5.87 0.55 -19.94
CA LEU A 57 -7.21 0.95 -19.53
C LEU A 57 -7.15 2.36 -18.94
N VAL A 58 -8.15 3.17 -19.25
CA VAL A 58 -8.50 4.38 -18.50
C VAL A 58 -9.67 4.00 -17.60
N LEU A 59 -9.46 4.14 -16.30
CA LEU A 59 -10.42 3.78 -15.26
C LEU A 59 -11.01 5.05 -14.64
N GLU A 60 -12.28 5.00 -14.28
CA GLU A 60 -13.00 6.05 -13.56
C GLU A 60 -13.73 5.45 -12.36
N ASP A 61 -13.61 6.06 -11.18
CA ASP A 61 -14.36 5.67 -10.00
C ASP A 61 -15.70 6.42 -9.86
N GLU A 62 -16.50 6.07 -8.85
CA GLU A 62 -17.77 6.73 -8.54
C GLU A 62 -17.64 8.22 -8.18
N ASN A 63 -16.45 8.68 -7.83
CA ASN A 63 -16.16 10.07 -7.48
C ASN A 63 -15.69 10.89 -8.71
N GLY A 64 -15.63 10.28 -9.90
CA GLY A 64 -15.15 10.91 -11.13
C GLY A 64 -13.62 10.98 -11.25
N ASN A 65 -12.91 10.26 -10.39
CA ASN A 65 -11.46 10.23 -10.41
C ASN A 65 -10.94 9.28 -11.50
N LYS A 66 -9.93 9.71 -12.25
CA LYS A 66 -9.43 8.99 -13.43
C LYS A 66 -7.97 8.59 -13.32
N TRP A 67 -7.63 7.38 -13.76
CA TRP A 67 -6.25 6.91 -13.82
C TRP A 67 -6.05 5.84 -14.89
N THR A 68 -4.80 5.49 -15.16
CA THR A 68 -4.43 4.47 -16.15
C THR A 68 -3.96 3.19 -15.48
N GLN A 69 -4.35 2.05 -16.03
CA GLN A 69 -3.99 0.71 -15.54
C GLN A 69 -3.67 -0.21 -16.72
N LYS A 70 -2.57 -0.97 -16.61
CA LYS A 70 -2.25 -2.01 -17.60
C LYS A 70 -2.96 -3.31 -17.25
N SER A 71 -3.44 -4.02 -18.27
CA SER A 71 -4.08 -5.31 -18.14
C SER A 71 -3.63 -6.25 -19.27
N ILE A 72 -3.52 -7.54 -18.96
CA ILE A 72 -3.37 -8.59 -19.96
C ILE A 72 -4.75 -9.00 -20.51
N LYS A 73 -5.79 -8.91 -19.68
CA LYS A 73 -7.19 -9.16 -20.05
C LYS A 73 -7.73 -7.98 -20.86
N GLU A 74 -8.43 -8.31 -21.94
CA GLU A 74 -9.22 -7.35 -22.72
C GLU A 74 -10.52 -7.02 -21.98
N TYR A 75 -10.80 -5.74 -21.86
CA TYR A 75 -12.06 -5.21 -21.31
C TYR A 75 -12.83 -4.50 -22.42
N LYS A 76 -14.08 -4.15 -22.16
CA LYS A 76 -14.88 -3.24 -22.98
C LYS A 76 -15.16 -1.95 -22.20
N ILE A 77 -15.40 -0.86 -22.94
CA ILE A 77 -15.85 0.39 -22.33
C ILE A 77 -17.20 0.14 -21.66
N GLY A 78 -17.33 0.59 -20.41
CA GLY A 78 -18.49 0.34 -19.55
C GLY A 78 -18.33 -0.84 -18.60
N ASP A 79 -17.34 -1.72 -18.81
CA ASP A 79 -17.09 -2.85 -17.91
C ASP A 79 -16.71 -2.37 -16.50
N LEU A 80 -17.14 -3.15 -15.49
CA LEU A 80 -16.65 -2.99 -14.13
C LEU A 80 -15.27 -3.63 -14.00
N PHE A 81 -14.31 -2.85 -13.50
CA PHE A 81 -13.00 -3.34 -13.16
C PHE A 81 -12.99 -3.85 -11.72
N LYS A 82 -12.65 -5.13 -11.55
CA LYS A 82 -12.42 -5.75 -10.25
C LYS A 82 -11.10 -6.50 -10.27
N VAL A 83 -10.35 -6.39 -9.17
CA VAL A 83 -9.19 -7.21 -8.91
C VAL A 83 -9.68 -8.41 -8.13
N GLU A 84 -9.62 -9.59 -8.74
CA GLU A 84 -10.01 -10.83 -8.07
C GLU A 84 -8.77 -11.48 -7.45
N PRO A 85 -8.87 -11.98 -6.20
CA PRO A 85 -7.79 -12.73 -5.60
C PRO A 85 -7.54 -14.01 -6.41
N CYS A 86 -6.27 -14.36 -6.61
CA CYS A 86 -5.92 -15.59 -7.30
C CYS A 86 -6.22 -16.79 -6.40
N THR A 87 -6.85 -17.83 -6.94
CA THR A 87 -7.16 -19.06 -6.20
C THR A 87 -6.00 -20.06 -6.19
N ASP A 88 -4.97 -19.85 -7.00
CA ASP A 88 -3.78 -20.70 -7.03
C ASP A 88 -2.88 -20.40 -5.83
N LYS A 89 -2.60 -21.43 -5.03
CA LYS A 89 -1.72 -21.35 -3.85
C LYS A 89 -0.28 -21.02 -4.21
N ASN A 90 0.13 -21.25 -5.45
CA ASN A 90 1.48 -20.92 -5.95
C ASN A 90 1.54 -19.54 -6.62
N ALA A 91 0.43 -18.77 -6.63
CA ALA A 91 0.41 -17.45 -7.21
C ALA A 91 1.30 -16.48 -6.42
N VAL A 92 2.08 -15.68 -7.14
CA VAL A 92 2.88 -14.61 -6.56
C VAL A 92 2.26 -13.28 -6.95
N ALA A 93 1.80 -12.53 -5.95
CA ALA A 93 1.37 -11.16 -6.10
C ALA A 93 2.55 -10.22 -5.80
N ILE A 94 2.86 -9.33 -6.75
CA ILE A 94 3.87 -8.28 -6.55
C ILE A 94 3.16 -6.94 -6.64
N TRP A 95 3.22 -6.17 -5.56
CA TRP A 95 2.73 -4.79 -5.54
C TRP A 95 3.88 -3.82 -5.28
N ARG A 96 3.97 -2.76 -6.08
CA ARG A 96 5.01 -1.74 -5.93
C ARG A 96 4.49 -0.58 -5.09
N ILE A 97 5.30 -0.12 -4.14
CA ILE A 97 5.06 1.14 -3.44
C ILE A 97 5.35 2.27 -4.44
N LYS A 98 4.32 3.03 -4.84
CA LYS A 98 4.50 4.19 -5.71
C LYS A 98 4.67 5.48 -4.91
N TYR A 99 3.74 5.74 -4.00
CA TYR A 99 3.73 6.96 -3.17
C TYR A 99 3.27 6.70 -1.73
N ASP A 100 2.27 5.85 -1.52
CA ASP A 100 1.71 5.53 -0.20
C ASP A 100 2.06 4.09 0.21
N ILE A 101 2.73 3.93 1.36
CA ILE A 101 3.06 2.62 1.92
C ILE A 101 1.79 1.94 2.46
N LEU A 102 0.86 2.71 3.02
CA LEU A 102 -0.39 2.18 3.55
C LEU A 102 -1.26 1.59 2.43
N GLU A 103 -1.37 2.29 1.29
CA GLU A 103 -2.06 1.77 0.10
C GLU A 103 -1.43 0.46 -0.38
N ALA A 104 -0.10 0.37 -0.36
CA ALA A 104 0.59 -0.84 -0.76
C ALA A 104 0.29 -2.02 0.18
N ILE A 105 0.27 -1.78 1.49
CA ILE A 105 -0.09 -2.79 2.50
C ILE A 105 -1.54 -3.25 2.30
N GLU A 106 -2.48 -2.32 2.16
CA GLU A 106 -3.90 -2.61 1.91
C GLU A 106 -4.06 -3.50 0.67
N LYS A 107 -3.39 -3.14 -0.44
CA LYS A 107 -3.47 -3.88 -1.70
C LYS A 107 -2.86 -5.26 -1.63
N VAL A 108 -1.73 -5.43 -0.96
CA VAL A 108 -1.12 -6.76 -0.77
C VAL A 108 -2.05 -7.65 0.05
N ILE A 109 -2.66 -7.13 1.11
CA ILE A 109 -3.57 -7.91 1.95
C ILE A 109 -4.86 -8.25 1.20
N GLU A 110 -5.41 -7.32 0.43
CA GLU A 110 -6.54 -7.58 -0.47
C GLU A 110 -6.23 -8.73 -1.46
N LEU A 111 -5.04 -8.71 -2.07
CA LEU A 111 -4.58 -9.76 -2.99
C LEU A 111 -4.39 -11.13 -2.31
N LEU A 112 -4.07 -11.14 -1.02
CA LEU A 112 -3.96 -12.35 -0.20
C LEU A 112 -5.31 -12.89 0.29
N GLY A 113 -6.43 -12.25 -0.08
CA GLY A 113 -7.77 -12.67 0.32
C GLY A 113 -8.35 -11.89 1.50
N GLY A 114 -7.74 -10.76 1.87
CA GLY A 114 -8.19 -9.88 2.94
C GLY A 114 -7.47 -10.12 4.28
N PRO A 115 -7.83 -9.35 5.32
CA PRO A 115 -7.23 -9.50 6.64
C PRO A 115 -7.61 -10.86 7.26
N PRO A 116 -6.86 -11.33 8.28
CA PRO A 116 -7.18 -12.56 8.98
C PRO A 116 -8.62 -12.51 9.53
N PRO A 117 -9.44 -13.57 9.36
CA PRO A 117 -10.87 -13.55 9.69
C PRO A 117 -11.17 -13.33 11.19
N ASN A 118 -10.17 -13.51 12.05
CA ASN A 118 -10.30 -13.36 13.50
C ASN A 118 -9.61 -12.09 14.04
N LEU A 119 -9.39 -11.06 13.20
CA LEU A 119 -8.88 -9.79 13.70
C LEU A 119 -10.06 -8.99 14.31
N GLY A 120 -10.19 -9.04 15.63
CA GLY A 120 -11.27 -8.39 16.37
C GLY A 120 -10.79 -7.83 17.71
N TRP A 121 -11.73 -7.33 18.50
CA TRP A 121 -11.46 -6.80 19.84
C TRP A 121 -10.93 -7.93 20.75
N GLY A 122 -9.62 -7.95 20.98
CA GLY A 122 -8.93 -8.95 21.80
C GLY A 122 -7.84 -9.76 21.09
N THR A 123 -7.72 -9.65 19.76
CA THR A 123 -6.68 -10.37 19.01
C THR A 123 -5.31 -9.81 19.33
N LYS A 124 -4.43 -10.65 19.88
CA LYS A 124 -3.03 -10.29 20.18
C LYS A 124 -2.20 -10.38 18.92
N ILE A 125 -1.53 -9.29 18.56
CA ILE A 125 -0.74 -9.16 17.35
C ILE A 125 0.71 -8.96 17.75
N LEU A 126 1.60 -9.81 17.24
CA LEU A 126 3.05 -9.68 17.41
C LEU A 126 3.66 -9.24 16.08
N ILE A 127 4.36 -8.11 16.08
CA ILE A 127 5.10 -7.60 14.93
C ILE A 127 6.60 -7.80 15.22
N LEU A 128 7.27 -8.51 14.31
CA LEU A 128 8.70 -8.80 14.40
C LEU A 128 9.44 -8.03 13.30
N PRO A 129 9.88 -6.78 13.53
CA PRO A 129 10.71 -6.07 12.59
C PRO A 129 12.08 -6.75 12.47
N THR A 130 12.62 -6.76 11.27
CA THR A 130 13.99 -7.20 11.00
C THR A 130 14.96 -6.09 11.44
N LEU A 131 15.85 -6.40 12.37
CA LEU A 131 16.89 -5.50 12.87
C LEU A 131 18.23 -6.25 12.87
N VAL A 132 18.96 -6.17 11.75
CA VAL A 132 20.20 -6.94 11.54
C VAL A 132 21.43 -6.18 12.01
N SER A 133 21.49 -4.87 11.80
CA SER A 133 22.69 -4.08 12.15
C SER A 133 22.35 -2.61 12.43
N PRO A 134 23.15 -1.89 13.23
CA PRO A 134 22.89 -0.49 13.59
C PRO A 134 23.18 0.47 12.42
N LYS A 135 22.34 0.44 11.40
CA LYS A 135 22.46 1.23 10.16
C LYS A 135 21.21 2.08 9.92
N HIS A 136 21.41 3.20 9.21
CA HIS A 136 20.31 4.06 8.80
C HIS A 136 19.37 3.37 7.79
N PRO A 137 18.07 3.72 7.75
CA PRO A 137 17.07 3.05 6.91
C PRO A 137 17.37 2.98 5.42
N TYR A 138 18.15 3.92 4.87
CA TYR A 138 18.51 3.95 3.44
C TYR A 138 19.70 3.04 3.09
N LEU A 139 20.38 2.45 4.09
CA LEU A 139 21.54 1.56 3.92
C LEU A 139 21.31 0.14 4.44
N ALA A 140 20.15 -0.13 5.06
CA ALA A 140 19.98 -1.28 5.94
C ALA A 140 19.08 -2.37 5.34
N ILE A 141 19.38 -3.61 5.73
CA ILE A 141 18.50 -4.79 5.67
C ILE A 141 17.49 -4.76 6.84
N ASN A 142 17.26 -3.58 7.43
CA ASN A 142 16.36 -3.41 8.57
C ASN A 142 14.98 -2.96 8.09
N THR A 143 13.95 -3.24 8.90
CA THR A 143 12.60 -2.75 8.64
C THR A 143 12.56 -1.23 8.63
N ASN A 144 11.99 -0.67 7.58
CA ASN A 144 11.80 0.77 7.44
C ASN A 144 10.78 1.28 8.50
N PRO A 145 11.09 2.35 9.25
CA PRO A 145 10.17 2.91 10.25
C PRO A 145 8.80 3.27 9.68
N LYS A 146 8.75 3.85 8.48
CA LYS A 146 7.49 4.22 7.81
C LYS A 146 6.64 3.00 7.47
N PHE A 147 7.27 1.86 7.19
CA PHE A 147 6.55 0.60 6.97
C PHE A 147 5.92 0.09 8.26
N LEU A 148 6.68 0.06 9.35
CA LEU A 148 6.16 -0.36 10.66
C LEU A 148 5.00 0.53 11.10
N GLU A 149 5.15 1.84 10.99
CA GLU A 149 4.09 2.81 11.30
C GLU A 149 2.84 2.59 10.45
N SER A 150 3.00 2.44 9.12
CA SER A 150 1.88 2.20 8.21
C SER A 150 1.18 0.87 8.50
N LEU A 151 1.93 -0.17 8.87
CA LEU A 151 1.37 -1.47 9.25
C LEU A 151 0.55 -1.37 10.54
N ILE A 152 1.07 -0.69 11.56
CA ILE A 152 0.32 -0.47 12.82
C ILE A 152 -0.96 0.32 12.53
N LYS A 153 -0.86 1.39 11.74
CA LYS A 153 -2.03 2.20 11.33
C LYS A 153 -3.07 1.35 10.60
N TYR A 154 -2.64 0.52 9.63
CA TYR A 154 -3.52 -0.41 8.94
C TYR A 154 -4.25 -1.34 9.92
N LEU A 155 -3.53 -1.97 10.85
CA LEU A 155 -4.09 -2.91 11.82
C LEU A 155 -5.13 -2.24 12.73
N ILE A 156 -4.91 -0.99 13.12
CA ILE A 156 -5.87 -0.20 13.91
C ILE A 156 -7.11 0.12 13.05
N GLU A 157 -6.93 0.54 11.80
CA GLU A 157 -8.03 0.88 10.87
C GLU A 157 -8.97 -0.32 10.62
N ILE A 158 -8.46 -1.56 10.67
CA ILE A 158 -9.27 -2.77 10.51
C ILE A 158 -9.78 -3.36 11.83
N GLY A 159 -9.65 -2.63 12.95
CA GLY A 159 -10.27 -2.98 14.24
C GLY A 159 -9.34 -3.57 15.30
N GLY A 160 -8.03 -3.58 15.07
CA GLY A 160 -7.04 -3.97 16.08
C GLY A 160 -6.92 -2.96 17.23
N ASP A 161 -6.85 -3.44 18.46
CA ASP A 161 -6.60 -2.60 19.64
C ASP A 161 -5.08 -2.39 19.80
N VAL A 162 -4.66 -1.13 19.93
CA VAL A 162 -3.27 -0.71 20.19
C VAL A 162 -2.68 -1.47 21.39
N LYS A 163 -3.46 -1.73 22.44
CA LYS A 163 -3.00 -2.45 23.64
C LYS A 163 -2.63 -3.91 23.36
N ASN A 164 -3.15 -4.48 22.27
CA ASN A 164 -2.91 -5.86 21.87
C ASN A 164 -1.82 -6.00 20.80
N ILE A 165 -1.30 -4.89 20.28
CA ILE A 165 -0.18 -4.88 19.34
C ILE A 165 1.13 -4.80 20.13
N LYS A 166 1.97 -5.83 20.00
CA LYS A 166 3.33 -5.82 20.53
C LYS A 166 4.33 -5.82 19.39
N VAL A 167 5.28 -4.90 19.46
CA VAL A 167 6.46 -4.89 18.58
C VAL A 167 7.62 -5.45 19.40
N ALA A 168 8.28 -6.49 18.90
CA ALA A 168 9.40 -7.12 19.60
C ALA A 168 10.50 -7.49 18.61
N ALA A 169 11.75 -7.36 19.05
CA ALA A 169 12.91 -7.81 18.31
C ALA A 169 13.93 -8.41 19.28
N GLN A 170 14.76 -9.31 18.76
CA GLN A 170 15.85 -9.92 19.49
C GLN A 170 17.13 -9.69 18.70
N SER A 171 18.21 -9.33 19.39
CA SER A 171 19.55 -9.37 18.80
C SER A 171 20.10 -10.79 18.91
N PHE A 172 20.76 -11.23 17.85
CA PHE A 172 21.49 -12.50 17.80
C PHE A 172 23.00 -12.29 17.72
N ASP A 173 23.47 -11.05 17.91
CA ASP A 173 24.88 -10.67 17.94
C ASP A 173 25.24 -9.93 19.23
N GLU A 174 26.50 -9.48 19.33
CA GLU A 174 27.00 -8.71 20.48
C GLU A 174 26.43 -7.28 20.56
N THR A 175 25.72 -6.83 19.52
CA THR A 175 25.12 -5.50 19.47
C THR A 175 23.81 -5.50 20.27
N PRO A 176 23.65 -4.57 21.24
CA PRO A 176 22.35 -4.36 21.89
C PRO A 176 21.26 -4.05 20.85
N ILE A 177 20.09 -4.66 21.01
CA ILE A 177 18.99 -4.49 20.06
C ILE A 177 18.51 -3.03 20.01
N GLU A 178 18.64 -2.31 21.11
CA GLU A 178 18.33 -0.89 21.27
C GLU A 178 19.18 -0.03 20.33
N ALA A 179 20.48 -0.33 20.19
CA ALA A 179 21.35 0.40 19.27
C ALA A 179 20.91 0.20 17.81
N SER A 180 20.51 -1.03 17.46
CA SER A 180 19.95 -1.33 16.14
C SER A 180 18.61 -0.64 15.91
N ALA A 181 17.72 -0.63 16.91
CA ALA A 181 16.42 0.03 16.84
C ALA A 181 16.54 1.56 16.73
N GLN A 182 17.43 2.19 17.50
CA GLN A 182 17.72 3.63 17.45
C GLN A 182 18.30 4.04 16.09
N LYS A 183 19.31 3.32 15.59
CA LYS A 183 19.91 3.64 14.27
C LYS A 183 18.95 3.41 13.11
N SER A 184 18.02 2.46 13.27
CA SER A 184 16.91 2.24 12.33
C SER A 184 15.77 3.25 12.48
N GLN A 185 15.86 4.20 13.42
CA GLN A 185 14.86 5.21 13.71
C GLN A 185 13.50 4.62 14.16
N LEU A 186 13.50 3.40 14.71
CA LEU A 186 12.29 2.80 15.30
C LEU A 186 12.05 3.31 16.73
N LEU A 187 13.12 3.66 17.44
CA LEU A 187 13.08 4.34 18.73
C LEU A 187 13.58 5.76 18.55
N ASN A 188 12.84 6.72 19.11
CA ASN A 188 13.34 8.08 19.26
C ASN A 188 14.55 8.06 20.20
N VAL A 189 15.56 8.86 19.85
CA VAL A 189 16.74 9.12 20.70
C VAL A 189 16.36 10.14 21.76
#